data_AF-A0A1V5NKH4-F1
#
_entry.id   AF-A0A1V5NKH4-F1
#
_cell.length_a   1.000
_cell.length_b   1.000
_cell.length_c   1.000
_cell.angle_alpha   90.00
_cell.angle_beta   90.00
_cell.angle_gamma   90.00
#
_symmetry.space_group_name_H-M   'P 1'
#
loop_
_entity.id
_entity.type
_entity.pdbx_description
1 polymer ?
#
loop_
_entity_poly.entity_id
_entity_poly.type
_entity_poly.pdbx_seq_one_letter_code
_entity_poly.pdbx_strand_id
1 'polypeptide(L)'
;MDSPEWEEGGSKSDGSVFEVRPQHRGNVARAKFYFAVRYGKKIPPAEEKVLREWNVQDPVDDNERKRNDSIENLQHNRNPFIDKPEFIDRIADF
;
A
#
# COMPACT_ATOMS: atom_id res chain seq x y z
N MET A 1 -5.98 15.16 2.75
CA MET A 1 -7.17 16.03 2.54
C MET A 1 -7.13 17.20 3.51
N ASP A 2 -7.47 18.41 3.06
CA ASP A 2 -7.41 19.62 3.90
C ASP A 2 -8.71 19.89 4.68
N SER A 3 -9.83 19.28 4.31
CA SER A 3 -11.13 19.42 5.02
C SER A 3 -11.96 18.14 4.89
N PRO A 4 -11.76 17.15 5.77
CA PRO A 4 -12.51 15.90 5.72
C PRO A 4 -13.95 16.09 6.23
N GLU A 5 -14.89 15.36 5.63
CA GLU A 5 -16.26 15.23 6.15
C GLU A 5 -16.32 14.27 7.35
N TRP A 6 -15.40 13.31 7.41
CA TRP A 6 -15.31 12.32 8.48
C TRP A 6 -13.85 12.01 8.83
N GLU A 7 -13.57 11.85 10.12
CA GLU A 7 -12.28 11.41 10.64
C GLU A 7 -12.44 10.53 11.88
N GLU A 8 -11.76 9.38 11.91
CA GLU A 8 -11.70 8.50 13.08
C GLU A 8 -10.37 7.72 13.11
N GLY A 9 -9.70 7.71 14.27
CA GLY A 9 -8.48 6.92 14.47
C GLY A 9 -7.32 7.27 13.51
N GLY A 10 -7.33 8.51 12.97
CA GLY A 10 -6.37 9.02 11.99
C GLY A 10 -6.72 8.74 10.53
N SER A 11 -7.77 7.97 10.24
CA SER A 11 -8.31 7.81 8.89
C SER A 11 -9.26 8.97 8.57
N LYS A 12 -9.30 9.41 7.31
CA LYS A 12 -10.10 10.55 6.85
C LYS A 12 -10.90 10.22 5.61
N SER A 13 -12.03 10.89 5.41
CA SER A 13 -12.84 10.79 4.20
C SER A 13 -13.51 12.13 3.87
N ASP A 14 -13.66 12.43 2.59
CA ASP A 14 -14.46 13.56 2.07
C ASP A 14 -15.76 13.10 1.40
N GLY A 15 -16.18 11.85 1.64
CA GLY A 15 -17.35 11.24 1.01
C GLY A 15 -17.08 10.64 -0.37
N SER A 16 -15.99 11.04 -1.03
CA SER A 16 -15.59 10.54 -2.36
C SER A 16 -14.28 9.75 -2.34
N VAL A 17 -13.32 10.18 -1.51
CA VAL A 17 -11.99 9.60 -1.36
C VAL A 17 -11.78 9.23 0.10
N PHE A 18 -11.08 8.12 0.32
CA PHE A 18 -10.74 7.64 1.66
C PHE A 18 -9.22 7.66 1.84
N GLU A 19 -8.77 8.22 2.95
CA GLU A 19 -7.37 8.28 3.37
C GLU A 19 -7.18 7.37 4.58
N VAL A 20 -6.32 6.35 4.45
CA VAL A 20 -5.99 5.49 5.58
C VAL A 20 -5.12 6.21 6.61
N ARG A 21 -5.31 5.82 7.87
CA ARG A 21 -4.47 6.26 8.99
C ARG A 21 -2.98 6.05 8.73
N PRO A 22 -2.11 6.97 9.20
CA PRO A 22 -0.68 6.98 8.87
C PRO A 22 0.03 5.64 9.03
N GLN A 23 -0.24 4.91 10.13
CA GLN A 23 0.40 3.63 10.48
C GLN A 23 0.00 2.42 9.61
N HIS A 24 -0.81 2.61 8.57
CA HIS A 24 -1.16 1.55 7.60
C HIS A 24 -0.99 1.96 6.15
N ARG A 25 -0.48 3.16 5.91
CA ARG A 25 -0.33 3.72 4.56
C ARG A 25 0.58 2.84 3.70
N GLY A 26 1.67 2.36 4.27
CA GLY A 26 2.66 1.53 3.60
C GLY A 26 2.11 0.14 3.28
N ASN A 27 1.38 -0.46 4.22
CA ASN A 27 0.74 -1.77 4.05
C ASN A 27 -0.23 -1.73 2.86
N VAL A 28 -1.03 -0.67 2.76
CA VAL A 28 -1.97 -0.45 1.65
C VAL A 28 -1.23 -0.19 0.34
N ALA A 29 -0.18 0.63 0.36
CA ALA A 29 0.65 0.89 -0.81
C ALA A 29 1.23 -0.41 -1.40
N ARG A 30 1.95 -1.19 -0.59
CA ARG A 30 2.56 -2.45 -1.04
C ARG A 30 1.52 -3.47 -1.50
N ALA A 31 0.34 -3.51 -0.89
CA ALA A 31 -0.75 -4.35 -1.35
C ALA A 31 -1.25 -3.93 -2.74
N LYS A 32 -1.53 -2.63 -2.94
CA LYS A 32 -1.96 -2.08 -4.24
C LYS A 32 -0.95 -2.35 -5.37
N PHE A 33 0.34 -2.11 -5.12
CA PHE A 33 1.41 -2.42 -6.08
C PHE A 33 1.48 -3.92 -6.42
N TYR A 34 1.32 -4.80 -5.42
CA TYR A 34 1.25 -6.23 -5.67
C TYR A 34 0.08 -6.61 -6.58
N PHE A 35 -1.12 -6.07 -6.31
CA PHE A 35 -2.28 -6.34 -7.15
C PHE A 35 -2.10 -5.81 -8.58
N ALA A 36 -1.48 -4.64 -8.73
CA ALA A 36 -1.17 -4.08 -10.05
C ALA A 36 -0.29 -5.01 -10.87
N VAL A 37 0.85 -5.43 -10.32
CA VAL A 37 1.80 -6.32 -11.01
C VAL A 37 1.22 -7.71 -11.22
N ARG A 38 0.59 -8.29 -10.20
CA ARG A 38 0.14 -9.69 -10.24
C ARG A 38 -1.03 -9.91 -11.18
N TYR A 39 -1.92 -8.92 -11.29
CA TYR A 39 -3.18 -9.05 -12.02
C TYR A 39 -3.33 -8.05 -13.17
N GLY A 40 -2.27 -7.31 -13.53
CA GLY A 40 -2.27 -6.35 -14.63
C GLY A 40 -3.26 -5.20 -14.42
N LYS A 41 -3.42 -4.73 -13.18
CA LYS A 41 -4.34 -3.64 -12.86
C LYS A 41 -3.60 -2.31 -12.84
N LYS A 42 -4.07 -1.37 -13.65
CA LYS A 42 -3.51 -0.02 -13.69
C LYS A 42 -3.79 0.75 -12.40
N ILE A 43 -2.81 1.52 -11.95
CA ILE A 43 -2.96 2.51 -10.89
C ILE A 43 -3.01 3.90 -11.54
N PRO A 44 -4.04 4.72 -11.29
CA PRO A 44 -4.06 6.09 -11.79
C PRO A 44 -2.84 6.88 -11.29
N PRO A 45 -2.19 7.74 -12.11
CA PRO A 45 -0.94 8.40 -11.74
C PRO A 45 -1.00 9.22 -10.44
N ALA A 46 -2.14 9.86 -10.17
CA ALA A 46 -2.34 10.61 -8.92
C ALA A 46 -2.38 9.69 -7.69
N GLU A 47 -3.02 8.53 -7.81
CA GLU A 47 -3.05 7.51 -6.75
C GLU A 47 -1.66 6.89 -6.58
N GLU A 48 -0.98 6.55 -7.68
CA GLU A 48 0.37 5.97 -7.64
C GLU A 48 1.36 6.87 -6.89
N LYS A 49 1.35 8.18 -7.18
CA LYS A 49 2.19 9.16 -6.48
C LYS A 49 2.00 9.10 -4.96
N VAL A 50 0.75 9.06 -4.51
CA VAL A 50 0.40 8.96 -3.09
C VAL A 50 0.87 7.64 -2.50
N LEU A 51 0.66 6.51 -3.20
CA LEU A 51 1.09 5.19 -2.72
C LEU A 51 2.62 5.08 -2.61
N ARG A 52 3.38 5.70 -3.51
CA ARG A 52 4.85 5.78 -3.40
C ARG A 52 5.28 6.56 -2.16
N GLU A 53 4.67 7.72 -1.92
CA GLU A 53 4.92 8.52 -0.71
C GLU A 53 4.60 7.72 0.56
N TRP A 54 3.48 7.01 0.55
CA TRP A 54 3.03 6.16 1.66
C TRP A 54 3.96 4.99 1.95
N ASN A 55 4.52 4.36 0.92
CA ASN A 55 5.50 3.29 1.08
C ASN A 55 6.76 3.75 1.83
N VAL A 56 7.18 5.01 1.63
CA VAL A 56 8.34 5.60 2.32
C VAL A 56 7.98 6.06 3.74
N GLN A 57 6.81 6.67 3.91
CA GLN A 57 6.36 7.20 5.21
C GLN A 57 6.07 6.10 6.24
N ASP A 58 5.67 4.92 5.78
CA ASP A 58 5.28 3.78 6.62
C ASP A 58 6.08 2.52 6.17
N PRO A 59 7.31 2.37 6.67
CA PRO A 59 8.21 1.28 6.29
C PRO A 59 7.68 -0.07 6.79
N VAL A 60 8.07 -1.15 6.11
CA VAL A 60 7.63 -2.51 6.45
C VAL A 60 7.99 -2.87 7.89
N ASP A 61 6.97 -3.25 8.66
CA ASP A 61 7.12 -3.73 10.04
C ASP A 61 7.15 -5.27 10.15
N ASP A 62 7.43 -5.76 11.36
CA ASP A 62 7.49 -7.20 11.63
C ASP A 62 6.13 -7.90 11.49
N ASN A 63 5.03 -7.19 11.72
CA ASN A 63 3.69 -7.76 11.61
C ASN A 63 3.34 -8.01 10.13
N GLU A 64 3.70 -7.10 9.25
CA GLU A 64 3.60 -7.28 7.80
C GLU A 64 4.43 -8.45 7.30
N ARG A 65 5.68 -8.59 7.76
CA ARG A 65 6.54 -9.73 7.40
C ARG A 65 5.92 -11.05 7.82
N LYS A 66 5.52 -11.16 9.10
CA LYS A 66 4.85 -12.36 9.64
C LYS A 66 3.58 -12.70 8.87
N ARG A 67 2.79 -11.68 8.49
CA ARG A 67 1.58 -11.86 7.69
C ARG A 67 1.92 -12.35 6.28
N ASN A 68 2.94 -11.79 5.64
CA ASN A 68 3.39 -12.22 4.31
C ASN A 68 3.86 -13.69 4.33
N ASP A 69 4.64 -14.08 5.34
CA ASP A 69 5.09 -15.47 5.55
C ASP A 69 3.90 -16.43 5.74
N SER A 70 2.92 -16.02 6.56
CA SER A 70 1.72 -16.82 6.82
C SER A 70 0.85 -16.99 5.56
N ILE A 71 0.73 -15.93 4.74
CA ILE A 71 -0.01 -15.96 3.48
C ILE A 71 0.71 -16.85 2.46
N GLU A 72 2.03 -16.76 2.34
CA GLU A 72 2.82 -17.60 1.44
C GLU A 72 2.67 -19.08 1.78
N ASN A 73 2.72 -19.44 3.07
CA ASN A 73 2.54 -20.82 3.51
C ASN A 73 1.17 -21.40 3.10
N LEU A 74 0.13 -20.56 2.98
CA LEU A 74 -1.23 -20.99 2.63
C LEU A 74 -1.54 -20.89 1.13
N GLN A 75 -1.08 -19.83 0.47
CA GLN A 75 -1.47 -19.48 -0.90
C GLN A 75 -0.33 -19.68 -1.91
N HIS A 76 0.87 -20.02 -1.45
CA HIS A 76 2.07 -20.24 -2.25
C HIS A 76 2.43 -19.05 -3.17
N ASN A 77 2.02 -17.85 -2.77
CA ASN A 77 2.39 -16.60 -3.40
C ASN A 77 2.74 -15.58 -2.32
N ARG A 78 3.66 -14.67 -2.67
CA ARG A 78 4.27 -13.72 -1.74
C ARG A 78 4.22 -12.33 -2.36
N ASN A 79 4.01 -11.31 -1.52
CA ASN A 79 4.14 -9.94 -1.97
C ASN A 79 5.63 -9.53 -1.91
N PRO A 80 6.32 -9.38 -3.06
CA PRO A 80 7.76 -9.05 -3.07
C PRO A 80 8.04 -7.64 -2.53
N PHE A 81 7.05 -6.75 -2.53
CA PHE A 81 7.18 -5.39 -2.03
C PHE A 81 7.21 -5.30 -0.50
N ILE A 82 6.82 -6.38 0.21
CA ILE A 82 7.03 -6.48 1.67
C ILE A 82 8.47 -6.91 1.97
N ASP A 83 9.08 -7.75 1.13
CA ASP A 83 10.47 -8.20 1.33
C ASP A 83 11.49 -7.16 0.87
N LYS A 84 11.17 -6.51 -0.26
CA LYS A 84 12.02 -5.56 -0.98
C LYS A 84 11.19 -4.35 -1.42
N PRO A 85 10.83 -3.44 -0.48
CA PRO A 85 10.06 -2.24 -0.81
C PRO A 85 10.70 -1.38 -1.90
N GLU A 86 12.03 -1.41 -2.02
CA GLU A 86 12.81 -0.70 -3.05
C GLU A 86 12.51 -1.15 -4.49
N PHE A 87 11.83 -2.30 -4.68
CA PHE A 87 11.41 -2.72 -6.01
C PHE A 87 10.33 -1.81 -6.61
N ILE A 88 9.57 -1.09 -5.78
CA ILE A 88 8.59 -0.10 -6.24
C ILE A 88 9.29 0.99 -7.06
N ASP A 89 10.48 1.42 -6.65
CA ASP A 89 11.26 2.46 -7.36
C ASP A 89 11.87 1.98 -8.68
N ARG A 90 11.90 0.67 -8.89
CA ARG A 90 12.43 0.05 -10.13
C ARG A 90 11.36 -0.20 -11.19
N ILE A 91 10.09 0.01 -10.85
CA ILE A 91 8.95 -0.14 -11.77
C ILE A 91 8.46 1.25 -12.11
N ALA A 92 8.47 1.59 -13.40
CA ALA A 92 8.12 2.93 -13.87
C ALA A 92 6.62 3.13 -14.13
N ASP A 93 5.87 2.05 -14.37
CA ASP A 93 4.46 2.08 -14.75
C ASP A 93 3.74 0.88 -14.10
N PHE A 94 2.66 1.14 -13.34
CA PHE A 94 1.88 0.15 -12.60
C PHE A 94 0.43 0.05 -13.12
#